data_AF-A0A925CM61-F1
#
_entry.id   AF-A0A925CM61-F1
#
_cell.length_a   1.000
_cell.length_b   1.000
_cell.length_c   1.000
_cell.angle_alpha   90.00
_cell.angle_beta   90.00
_cell.angle_gamma   90.00
#
_symmetry.space_group_name_H-M   'P 1'
#
loop_
_entity.id
_entity.type
_entity.pdbx_description
1 polymer ?
#
loop_
_entity_poly.entity_id
_entity_poly.type
_entity_poly.pdbx_seq_one_letter_code
_entity_poly.pdbx_strand_id
1 'polypeptide(L)'
;DDKIIAVMKDDATYGGYTDISQVPLALLDRLQHYFLTYKSAPGTIHHKVEITSIYDREEALKVIGVSHADYKAKYPELEMQWK
;
A
#
# COMPACT_ATOMS: atom_id res chain seq x y z
N ASP A 1 2.85 8.05 -4.09
CA ASP A 1 1.62 7.70 -3.34
C ASP A 1 1.61 6.20 -3.23
N ASP A 2 2.42 5.70 -2.30
CA ASP A 2 2.64 4.27 -2.13
C ASP A 2 1.39 3.60 -1.57
N LYS A 3 1.04 2.44 -2.13
CA LYS A 3 -0.12 1.65 -1.73
C LYS A 3 0.38 0.39 -1.06
N ILE A 4 0.38 0.36 0.27
CA ILE A 4 0.73 -0.83 1.06
C ILE A 4 -0.43 -1.82 1.00
N ILE A 5 -0.13 -3.06 0.60
CA ILE A 5 -1.05 -4.19 0.66
C ILE A 5 -0.69 -5.03 1.88
N ALA A 6 -1.67 -5.31 2.73
CA ALA A 6 -1.51 -6.13 3.91
C ALA A 6 -2.69 -7.09 4.06
N VAL A 7 -2.44 -8.19 4.75
CA VAL A 7 -3.45 -9.18 5.14
C VAL A 7 -3.57 -9.19 6.65
N MET A 8 -4.75 -9.56 7.16
CA MET A 8 -4.94 -9.71 8.59
C MET A 8 -4.10 -10.88 9.11
N LYS A 9 -3.58 -10.73 10.33
CA LYS A 9 -2.98 -11.86 11.04
C LYS A 9 -4.03 -12.96 11.20
N ASP A 10 -3.65 -14.19 10.86
CA ASP A 10 -4.51 -15.37 10.91
C ASP A 10 -5.71 -15.34 9.93
N ASP A 11 -5.62 -14.56 8.84
CA ASP A 11 -6.61 -14.58 7.78
C ASP A 11 -6.69 -15.97 7.11
N ALA A 12 -7.90 -16.53 7.06
CA ALA A 12 -8.12 -17.90 6.57
C ALA A 12 -7.88 -18.08 5.06
N THR A 13 -7.90 -16.99 4.29
CA THR A 13 -7.78 -17.04 2.82
C THR A 13 -6.40 -16.57 2.36
N TYR A 14 -5.91 -15.48 2.91
CA TYR A 14 -4.69 -14.79 2.48
C TYR A 14 -3.56 -14.84 3.49
N GLY A 15 -3.78 -15.35 4.71
CA GLY A 15 -2.78 -15.36 5.78
C GLY A 15 -1.53 -16.18 5.45
N GLY A 16 -1.62 -17.10 4.49
CA GLY A 16 -0.47 -17.84 3.94
C GLY A 16 0.39 -17.04 2.97
N TYR A 17 -0.06 -15.87 2.50
CA TYR A 17 0.69 -15.05 1.55
C TYR A 17 1.69 -14.16 2.28
N THR A 18 2.97 -14.46 2.10
CA THR A 18 4.09 -13.72 2.71
C THR A 18 4.83 -12.84 1.71
N ASP A 19 4.56 -12.99 0.42
CA ASP A 19 5.18 -12.24 -0.67
C ASP A 19 4.17 -11.92 -1.77
N ILE A 20 4.37 -10.80 -2.47
CA ILE A 20 3.47 -10.34 -3.52
C ILE A 20 3.39 -11.32 -4.71
N SER A 21 4.46 -12.08 -4.97
CA SER A 21 4.49 -13.10 -6.02
C SER A 21 3.55 -14.29 -5.76
N GLN A 22 3.11 -14.49 -4.51
CA GLN A 22 2.17 -15.54 -4.13
C GLN A 22 0.72 -15.13 -4.39
N VAL A 23 0.47 -13.86 -4.67
CA VAL A 23 -0.86 -13.34 -4.95
C VAL A 23 -1.27 -13.68 -6.39
N PRO A 24 -2.46 -14.25 -6.63
CA PRO A 24 -2.94 -14.52 -7.98
C PRO A 24 -2.93 -13.26 -8.85
N LEU A 25 -2.40 -13.36 -10.07
CA LEU A 25 -2.29 -12.23 -11.01
C LEU A 25 -3.63 -11.51 -11.23
N ALA A 26 -4.73 -12.26 -11.34
CA ALA A 26 -6.06 -11.67 -11.50
C ALA A 26 -6.47 -10.74 -10.33
N LEU A 27 -6.01 -11.02 -9.11
CA LEU A 27 -6.25 -10.15 -7.96
C LEU A 27 -5.36 -8.90 -8.03
N LEU A 28 -4.09 -9.07 -8.41
CA LEU A 28 -3.17 -7.95 -8.62
C LEU A 28 -3.71 -7.02 -9.70
N ASP A 29 -4.11 -7.53 -10.86
CA ASP A 29 -4.67 -6.75 -11.96
C ASP A 29 -5.92 -5.95 -11.54
N ARG A 30 -6.77 -6.55 -10.70
CA ARG A 30 -7.94 -5.88 -10.14
C ARG A 30 -7.57 -4.73 -9.21
N LEU A 31 -6.57 -4.93 -8.33
CA LEU A 31 -6.05 -3.89 -7.45
C LEU A 31 -5.43 -2.75 -8.26
N GLN A 32 -4.62 -3.09 -9.26
CA GLN A 32 -4.03 -2.13 -10.19
C GLN A 32 -5.12 -1.29 -10.86
N HIS A 33 -6.10 -1.93 -11.49
CA HIS A 33 -7.21 -1.26 -12.15
C HIS A 33 -7.99 -0.34 -11.21
N TYR A 34 -8.25 -0.78 -9.97
CA TYR A 34 -8.90 0.04 -8.95
C TYR A 34 -8.09 1.32 -8.66
N PHE A 35 -6.78 1.20 -8.41
CA PHE A 35 -5.94 2.35 -8.10
C PHE A 35 -5.73 3.31 -9.28
N LEU A 36 -5.83 2.81 -10.52
CA LEU A 36 -5.76 3.62 -11.73
C LEU A 36 -7.02 4.48 -11.95
N THR A 37 -8.17 4.04 -11.43
CA THR A 37 -9.48 4.60 -11.78
C THR A 37 -10.20 5.29 -10.63
N TYR A 38 -9.83 5.04 -9.36
CA TYR A 38 -10.62 5.54 -8.22
C TYR A 38 -10.63 7.07 -8.07
N LYS A 39 -9.66 7.80 -8.67
CA LYS A 39 -9.62 9.27 -8.69
C LYS A 39 -10.26 9.87 -9.94
N SER A 40 -10.70 9.05 -10.89
CA SER A 40 -11.35 9.51 -12.12
C SER A 40 -12.78 9.95 -11.80
N ALA A 41 -13.07 11.23 -12.03
CA ALA A 41 -14.44 11.72 -11.99
C ALA A 41 -15.23 11.16 -13.20
N PRO A 42 -16.57 11.05 -13.12
CA PRO A 42 -17.37 10.71 -14.29
C PRO A 42 -17.10 11.72 -15.41
N GLY A 43 -16.52 11.26 -16.54
CA GLY A 43 -16.20 12.11 -17.70
C GLY A 43 -14.72 12.48 -17.90
N THR A 44 -13.80 12.06 -17.03
CA THR A 44 -12.35 12.31 -17.26
C THR A 44 -11.74 11.27 -18.21
N ILE A 45 -11.11 11.75 -19.29
CA ILE A 45 -10.54 10.94 -20.40
C ILE A 45 -9.06 10.55 -20.14
N HIS A 46 -8.41 11.16 -19.15
CA HIS A 46 -6.99 10.95 -18.86
C HIS A 46 -6.78 10.12 -17.60
N HIS A 47 -6.46 8.83 -17.78
CA HIS A 47 -5.93 7.97 -16.73
C HIS A 47 -4.43 8.25 -16.57
N LYS A 48 -4.08 9.19 -15.69
CA LYS A 48 -2.70 9.65 -15.48
C LYS A 48 -2.09 9.02 -14.23
N VAL A 49 -2.39 7.75 -13.99
CA VAL A 49 -1.75 6.96 -12.95
C VAL A 49 -1.02 5.85 -13.70
N GLU A 50 0.26 5.72 -13.47
CA GLU A 50 1.06 4.60 -13.96
C GLU A 50 1.51 3.85 -12.71
N ILE A 51 1.42 2.52 -12.75
CA ILE A 51 2.00 1.68 -11.72
C ILE A 51 3.44 1.47 -12.17
N THR A 52 4.32 2.34 -11.67
CA THR A 52 5.72 2.39 -12.08
C THR A 52 6.50 1.17 -11.60
N SER A 53 6.05 0.50 -10.55
CA SER A 53 6.60 -0.79 -10.09
C SER A 53 5.75 -1.41 -8.98
N ILE A 54 5.80 -2.74 -8.90
CA ILE A 54 5.30 -3.52 -7.76
C ILE A 54 6.54 -3.91 -6.96
N TYR A 55 6.56 -3.59 -5.67
CA TYR A 55 7.67 -3.94 -4.77
C TYR A 55 7.29 -5.10 -3.85
N ASP A 56 8.31 -5.78 -3.33
CA ASP A 56 8.16 -6.89 -2.41
C ASP A 56 7.89 -6.43 -0.97
N ARG A 57 7.79 -7.42 -0.06
CA ARG A 57 7.55 -7.17 1.36
C ARG A 57 8.67 -6.36 2.01
N GLU A 58 9.92 -6.55 1.63
CA GLU A 58 11.06 -5.89 2.27
C GLU A 58 11.01 -4.39 2.00
N GLU A 59 10.77 -4.00 0.75
CA GLU A 59 10.64 -2.60 0.37
C GLU A 59 9.42 -1.95 1.02
N ALA A 60 8.29 -2.66 1.08
CA ALA A 60 7.09 -2.17 1.76
C ALA A 60 7.36 -1.86 3.25
N LEU A 61 8.12 -2.72 3.95
CA LEU A 61 8.50 -2.49 5.35
C LEU A 61 9.41 -1.28 5.52
N LYS A 62 10.35 -1.05 4.58
CA LYS A 62 11.20 0.15 4.58
C LYS A 62 10.36 1.41 4.43
N VAL A 63 9.43 1.44 3.47
CA VAL A 63 8.53 2.58 3.25
C VAL A 63 7.72 2.90 4.51
N ILE A 64 7.17 1.88 5.18
CA ILE A 64 6.44 2.06 6.45
C ILE A 64 7.36 2.65 7.53
N GLY A 65 8.58 2.12 7.66
CA GLY A 65 9.56 2.60 8.64
C GLY A 65 9.95 4.06 8.45
N VAL A 66 10.26 4.45 7.20
CA VAL A 66 10.58 5.84 6.84
C VAL A 66 9.37 6.76 7.05
N SER A 67 8.18 6.34 6.61
CA SER A 67 6.93 7.11 6.80
C SER A 67 6.63 7.35 8.28
N HIS A 68 6.90 6.35 9.13
CA HIS A 68 6.72 6.47 10.58
C HIS A 68 7.75 7.42 11.20
N ALA A 69 9.01 7.38 10.75
CA ALA A 69 10.05 8.31 11.21
C ALA A 69 9.70 9.75 10.82
N ASP A 70 9.24 9.98 9.59
CA ASP A 70 8.77 11.28 9.12
C ASP A 70 7.59 11.79 9.95
N TYR A 71 6.63 10.91 10.26
CA TYR A 71 5.50 11.24 11.12
C TYR A 71 5.95 11.69 12.52
N LYS A 72 6.87 10.95 13.15
CA LYS A 72 7.44 11.31 14.45
C LYS A 72 8.20 12.63 14.43
N ALA A 73 9.02 12.86 13.41
CA ALA A 73 9.76 14.10 13.25
C ALA A 73 8.82 15.30 13.04
N LYS A 74 7.69 15.09 12.35
CA LYS A 74 6.68 16.11 12.10
C LYS A 74 5.79 16.42 13.31
N TYR A 75 5.54 15.43 14.18
CA TYR A 75 4.66 15.54 15.34
C TYR A 75 5.33 15.05 16.65
N PRO A 76 6.47 15.64 17.06
CA PRO A 76 7.22 15.18 18.23
C PRO A 76 6.43 15.29 19.55
N GLU A 77 5.48 16.22 19.63
CA GLU A 77 4.64 16.44 20.80
C GLU A 77 3.68 15.29 21.12
N LEU A 78 3.30 14.49 20.11
CA LEU A 78 2.40 13.34 20.30
C LEU A 78 3.12 12.15 20.95
N GLU A 79 4.44 12.07 20.86
CA GLU A 79 5.23 10.99 21.45
C GLU A 79 5.23 11.05 22.99
N MET A 80 4.96 12.23 23.57
CA MET A 80 4.84 12.41 25.01
C MET A 80 3.49 11.98 25.60
N GLN A 81 2.44 11.85 24.78
CA GLN A 81 1.10 11.52 25.28
C GLN A 81 0.87 10.01 25.46
N TRP A 82 1.78 9.17 24.96
CA TRP A 82 1.62 7.71 24.89
C TRP A 82 2.63 6.97 25.79
N LYS A 83 3.34 7.69 26.66
CA LYS A 83 4.13 7.14 27.77
C LYS A 83 3.38 7.28 29.07
#